data_AF-A0A1G0YMX6-F1
#
_entry.id   AF-A0A1G0YMX6-F1
#
_cell.length_a   1.000
_cell.length_b   1.000
_cell.length_c   1.000
_cell.angle_alpha   90.00
_cell.angle_beta   90.00
_cell.angle_gamma   90.00
#
_symmetry.space_group_name_H-M   'P 1'
#
loop_
_entity.id
_entity.type
_entity.pdbx_description
1 polymer ?
#
loop_
_entity_poly.entity_id
_entity_poly.type
_entity_poly.pdbx_seq_one_letter_code
_entity_poly.pdbx_strand_id
1 'polypeptide(L)' 'MKNKNMEMIKTEGMLKFLKSEEKKWKCRQCGKLLCVHREICLHCGHANKLFPATKKVKN' A
#
# COMPACT_ATOMS: atom_id res chain seq x y z
N MET A 1 21.22 4.38 2.52
CA MET A 1 19.84 3.94 2.83
C MET A 1 19.49 2.72 1.99
N LYS A 2 19.02 1.62 2.59
CA LYS A 2 18.55 0.44 1.84
C LYS A 2 17.05 0.53 1.57
N ASN A 3 16.65 0.31 0.32
CA ASN A 3 15.24 0.21 -0.06
C ASN A 3 14.72 -1.18 0.33
N LYS A 4 13.79 -1.24 1.30
CA LYS A 4 13.21 -2.49 1.81
C LYS A 4 12.53 -3.34 0.72
N ASN A 5 11.92 -2.70 -0.28
CA ASN A 5 11.29 -3.41 -1.40
C ASN A 5 12.35 -4.14 -2.23
N MET A 6 13.46 -3.46 -2.54
CA MET A 6 14.54 -4.05 -3.32
C MET A 6 15.27 -5.15 -2.56
N GLU A 7 15.45 -5.00 -1.25
CA GLU A 7 16.06 -6.04 -0.43
C GLU A 7 15.18 -7.29 -0.39
N MET A 8 13.87 -7.14 -0.19
CA MET A 8 12.92 -8.26 -0.23
C MET A 8 12.90 -8.95 -1.60
N ILE A 9 12.90 -8.21 -2.70
CA ILE A 9 12.96 -8.83 -4.04
C ILE A 9 14.26 -9.62 -4.22
N LYS A 10 15.40 -9.11 -3.72
CA LYS A 10 16.70 -9.79 -3.82
C LYS A 10 16.80 -11.03 -2.93
N THR A 11 16.25 -11.00 -1.72
CA THR A 11 16.39 -12.10 -0.74
C THR A 11 15.27 -13.13 -0.83
N GLU A 12 14.05 -12.71 -1.18
CA GLU A 12 12.84 -13.53 -1.15
C GLU A 12 12.23 -13.78 -2.53
N GLY A 13 12.68 -13.04 -3.55
CA GLY A 13 12.21 -13.16 -4.92
C GLY A 13 10.94 -12.37 -5.22
N MET A 14 10.73 -12.13 -6.51
CA MET A 14 9.62 -11.30 -7.02
C MET A 14 8.23 -11.86 -6.66
N LEU A 15 8.03 -13.18 -6.76
CA LEU A 15 6.72 -13.79 -6.49
C LEU A 15 6.30 -13.61 -5.02
N LYS A 16 7.23 -13.74 -4.08
CA LYS A 16 6.95 -13.56 -2.65
C LYS A 16 6.68 -12.09 -2.33
N PHE A 17 7.45 -11.19 -2.92
CA PHE A 17 7.20 -9.75 -2.85
C PHE A 17 5.79 -9.39 -3.35
N LEU A 18 5.40 -9.83 -4.55
CA LEU A 18 4.07 -9.54 -5.13
C LEU A 18 2.93 -10.06 -4.23
N LYS A 19 3.03 -11.29 -3.71
CA LYS A 19 2.05 -11.83 -2.77
C LYS A 19 1.95 -11.00 -1.48
N SER A 20 3.07 -10.49 -0.97
CA SER A 20 3.07 -9.63 0.21
C SER A 20 2.43 -8.27 -0.05
N GLU A 21 2.75 -7.63 -1.18
CA GLU A 21 2.16 -6.34 -1.56
C GLU A 21 0.67 -6.47 -1.86
N GLU A 22 0.22 -7.54 -2.54
CA GLU A 22 -1.21 -7.77 -2.77
C GLU A 22 -1.98 -7.86 -1.45
N LYS A 23 -1.45 -8.57 -0.45
CA LYS A 23 -2.06 -8.65 0.88
C LYS A 23 -2.06 -7.30 1.60
N LYS A 24 -0.94 -6.58 1.54
CA LYS A 24 -0.77 -5.26 2.16
C LYS A 24 -1.77 -4.26 1.62
N TRP A 25 -1.93 -4.19 0.30
CA TRP A 25 -2.81 -3.22 -0.37
C TRP A 25 -4.30 -3.61 -0.37
N LYS A 26 -4.73 -4.64 0.37
CA LYS A 26 -6.16 -4.95 0.53
C LYS A 26 -6.82 -4.07 1.57
N CYS A 27 -8.01 -3.58 1.24
CA CYS A 27 -8.89 -2.90 2.17
C CYS A 27 -9.27 -3.86 3.29
N ARG A 28 -9.01 -3.47 4.55
CA ARG A 28 -9.33 -4.29 5.71
C ARG A 28 -10.84 -4.46 5.94
N GLN A 29 -11.67 -3.62 5.32
CA GLN A 29 -13.12 -3.68 5.45
C GLN A 29 -13.78 -4.54 4.37
N CYS A 30 -13.45 -4.33 3.10
CA CYS A 30 -14.13 -5.01 1.99
C CYS A 30 -13.23 -5.99 1.20
N GLY A 31 -11.94 -6.10 1.54
CA GLY A 31 -11.00 -7.00 0.88
C GLY A 31 -10.59 -6.61 -0.54
N LYS A 32 -11.17 -5.54 -1.11
CA LYS A 32 -10.79 -5.02 -2.45
C LYS A 32 -9.46 -4.28 -2.40
N LEU A 33 -8.82 -4.15 -3.55
CA LEU A 33 -7.54 -3.45 -3.67
C LEU A 33 -7.70 -1.94 -3.36
N LEU A 34 -6.77 -1.39 -2.60
CA LEU A 34 -6.69 0.03 -2.28
C LEU A 34 -5.93 0.80 -3.37
N CYS A 35 -6.35 2.04 -3.63
CA CYS A 35 -5.63 2.97 -4.50
C CYS A 35 -4.55 3.72 -3.70
N VAL A 36 -3.34 3.81 -4.23
CA VAL A 36 -2.20 4.48 -3.57
C VAL A 36 -2.37 6.00 -3.46
N HIS A 37 -3.22 6.58 -4.31
CA HIS A 37 -3.42 8.03 -4.41
C HIS A 37 -4.65 8.55 -3.64
N ARG A 38 -5.36 7.68 -2.91
CA ARG A 38 -6.61 8.04 -2.24
C ARG A 38 -6.55 7.69 -0.75
N GLU A 39 -7.03 8.60 0.06
CA GLU A 39 -7.18 8.45 1.51
C GLU A 39 -8.34 7.53 1.93
N ILE A 40 -9.24 7.18 0.99
CA ILE A 40 -10.36 6.26 1.21
C ILE A 40 -10.40 5.15 0.14
N CYS A 41 -11.01 4.03 0.50
CA CYS A 41 -11.27 2.92 -0.39
C CYS A 41 -12.34 3.29 -1.43
N LEU A 42 -12.03 3.11 -2.72
CA LEU A 42 -12.95 3.40 -3.83
C LEU A 42 -14.21 2.51 -3.86
N HIS A 43 -14.18 1.37 -3.15
CA HIS A 43 -15.28 0.40 -3.19
C HIS A 43 -16.23 0.51 -1.99
N CYS A 44 -15.74 0.94 -0.82
CA CYS A 44 -16.55 0.97 0.40
C CYS A 44 -16.44 2.27 1.21
N GLY A 45 -15.65 3.23 0.76
CA GLY A 45 -15.47 4.52 1.43
C GLY A 45 -14.65 4.48 2.73
N HIS A 46 -14.25 3.29 3.22
CA HIS A 46 -13.47 3.19 4.45
C HIS A 46 -12.06 3.78 4.30
N ALA A 47 -11.51 4.34 5.38
CA ALA A 47 -10.19 4.96 5.38
C ALA A 47 -9.07 4.01 4.92
N ASN A 48 -8.24 4.50 4.01
CA ASN A 48 -7.01 3.85 3.57
C ASN A 48 -5.87 4.16 4.55
N LYS A 49 -5.62 3.25 5.48
CA LYS A 49 -4.55 3.38 6.49
C LYS A 49 -3.13 3.43 5.90
N LEU A 50 -2.97 3.07 4.62
CA LEU A 50 -1.68 3.10 3.91
C LEU A 50 -1.46 4.40 3.13
N PHE A 51 -2.48 5.26 3.04
CA PHE A 51 -2.32 6.54 2.37
C PHE A 51 -1.38 7.42 3.21
N PRO A 52 -0.27 7.92 2.63
CA PRO A 52 0.63 8.79 3.36
C PRO A 52 -0.12 10.10 3.65
N ALA A 53 -0.27 10.45 4.93
CA ALA A 53 -0.76 11.76 5.32
C ALA A 53 0.27 12.80 4.85
N THR A 54 0.04 13.38 3.66
CA THR A 54 0.86 14.50 3.22
C THR A 54 0.57 15.66 4.16
N LYS A 55 1.61 16.18 4.82
CA LYS A 55 1.55 17.52 5.41
C LYS A 55 1.17 18.44 4.26
N LYS A 56 -0.03 19.03 4.26
CA LYS A 56 -0.40 20.07 3.30
C LYS A 56 0.69 21.15 3.39
N VAL A 57 1.54 21.24 2.37
CA VAL A 57 2.38 22.42 2.17
C VAL A 57 1.36 23.52 1.87
N LYS A 58 1.17 24.42 2.85
CA LYS A 58 0.42 25.66 2.62
C LYS A 58 1.31 26.50 1.70
N ASN A 59 0.87 26.70 0.47
CA ASN A 59 1.37 27.79 -0.37
C ASN A 59 0.82 29.11 0.16
#